data_AF-A0AAI9LGJ4-F1
#
_entry.id   AF-A0AAI9LGJ4-F1
#
_cell.length_a   1.000
_cell.length_b   1.000
_cell.length_c   1.000
_cell.angle_alpha   90.00
_cell.angle_beta   90.00
_cell.angle_gamma   90.00
#
_symmetry.space_group_name_H-M   'P 1'
#
loop_
_entity.id
_entity.type
_entity.pdbx_description
1 polymer ?
#
loop_
_entity_poly.entity_id
_entity_poly.type
_entity_poly.pdbx_seq_one_letter_code
_entity_poly.pdbx_strand_id
1 'polypeptide(L)'
;MLRSLVKLYLFVLLGGGVAITLVNHSFPQLFHGRVTENVRDSERTYAFVLADYLQRHSGAEREAAIAALLAHGSEGFSVMTMRDVIPLVGEVQLADLRAGKLVLSRNTKEYYLPLPDGTIIHAHPDDAVNLSIQVFAYAVIAFATLMSVLLWVHYHWRDLRKLEAAARAFGAGSLSTRARLSRKSNIYALSQQFNEMARRIEASIQHQRDMMHGISHELKTPLARLEFGLALLQSPDAGERKRQQALRADVRELDDLVTELLTLSSLEQGERHLALVKVSVSELLDSVAASVSHDVADHTLTLAVTVAGAPTYHVCDPKLVARALLNLIRNSTRYAHRSISLRASSGAGGSLVLTVEDDGPGIPAADRVRVFEPFHRLDSSRDRHTGGFGLGLAIVRRVALIHGGDVRLDSGSWGGARFMMTLPPMPDEATVA
;
A
#
# COMPACT_ATOMS: atom_id res chain seq x y z
N MET A 1 12.05 4.99 -2.55
CA MET A 1 13.48 4.66 -2.33
C MET A 1 14.21 5.64 -1.41
N LEU A 2 14.05 6.96 -1.57
CA LEU A 2 14.76 7.98 -0.77
C LEU A 2 14.65 7.78 0.76
N ARG A 3 13.46 7.45 1.29
CA ARG A 3 13.28 7.14 2.73
C ARG A 3 14.10 5.95 3.23
N SER A 4 14.35 4.96 2.36
CA SER A 4 15.15 3.77 2.70
C SER A 4 16.63 4.14 2.80
N LEU A 5 17.10 4.95 1.84
CA LEU A 5 18.46 5.49 1.81
C LEU A 5 18.71 6.44 2.98
N VAL A 6 17.82 7.37 3.26
CA VAL A 6 17.92 8.29 4.41
C VAL A 6 18.03 7.53 5.73
N LYS A 7 17.25 6.45 5.91
CA LYS A 7 17.37 5.60 7.09
C LYS A 7 18.69 4.85 7.17
N LEU A 8 19.22 4.37 6.05
CA LEU A 8 20.55 3.74 6.00
C LEU A 8 21.63 4.76 6.40
N TYR A 9 21.60 5.95 5.82
CA TYR A 9 22.53 7.04 6.16
C TYR A 9 22.44 7.42 7.63
N LEU A 10 21.23 7.58 8.18
CA LEU A 10 21.03 7.82 9.61
C LEU A 10 21.60 6.71 10.48
N PHE A 11 21.42 5.45 10.09
CA PHE A 11 21.93 4.31 10.85
C PHE A 11 23.47 4.25 10.84
N VAL A 12 24.07 4.51 9.68
CA VAL A 12 25.54 4.60 9.52
C VAL A 12 26.11 5.79 10.30
N LEU A 13 25.46 6.96 10.22
CA LEU A 13 25.88 8.17 10.95
C LEU A 13 25.76 7.98 12.47
N LEU A 14 24.67 7.38 12.94
CA LEU A 14 24.48 7.07 14.36
C LEU A 14 25.53 6.06 14.84
N GLY A 15 25.76 4.98 14.09
CA GLY A 15 26.76 3.96 14.41
C GLY A 15 28.19 4.54 14.45
N GLY A 16 28.55 5.37 13.46
CA GLY A 16 29.83 6.06 13.42
C GLY A 16 29.99 7.07 14.57
N GLY A 17 28.96 7.87 14.84
CA GLY A 17 28.96 8.83 15.95
C GLY A 17 29.15 8.16 17.30
N VAL A 18 28.39 7.09 17.58
CA VAL A 18 28.53 6.30 18.82
C VAL A 18 29.93 5.70 18.93
N ALA A 19 30.50 5.17 17.84
CA ALA A 19 31.86 4.63 17.86
C ALA A 19 32.91 5.71 18.17
N ILE A 20 32.81 6.89 17.55
CA ILE A 20 33.71 8.04 17.81
C ILE A 20 33.59 8.47 19.27
N THR A 21 32.38 8.62 19.80
CA THR A 21 32.17 9.01 21.19
C THR A 21 32.73 7.97 22.16
N LEU A 22 32.51 6.68 21.88
CA LEU A 22 33.01 5.58 22.70
C LEU A 22 34.54 5.55 22.73
N VAL A 23 35.20 5.72 21.58
CA VAL A 23 36.66 5.79 21.46
C VAL A 23 37.18 7.01 22.23
N ASN A 24 36.64 8.21 21.99
CA ASN A 24 37.14 9.43 22.62
C ASN A 24 36.94 9.45 24.15
N HIS A 25 35.86 8.87 24.68
CA HIS A 25 35.57 8.94 26.11
C HIS A 25 36.16 7.77 26.90
N SER A 26 36.07 6.55 26.35
CA SER A 26 36.46 5.33 27.09
C SER A 26 37.96 5.06 26.98
N PHE A 27 38.57 5.35 25.82
CA PHE A 27 39.96 5.00 25.56
C PHE A 27 40.95 5.75 26.46
N PRO A 28 40.83 7.08 26.67
CA PRO A 28 41.70 7.77 27.60
C PRO A 28 41.57 7.19 29.01
N GLN A 29 40.35 6.92 29.49
CA GLN A 29 40.13 6.43 30.87
C GLN A 29 40.63 4.99 31.08
N LEU A 30 40.39 4.08 30.13
CA LEU A 30 40.81 2.67 30.23
C LEU A 30 42.32 2.50 30.17
N PHE A 31 43.03 3.37 29.44
CA PHE A 31 44.47 3.25 29.22
C PHE A 31 45.29 4.32 29.95
N HIS A 32 44.67 5.30 30.62
CA HIS A 32 45.38 6.41 31.28
C HIS A 32 46.42 5.90 32.28
N GLY A 33 46.01 5.03 33.21
CA GLY A 33 46.86 4.56 34.30
C GLY A 33 48.05 3.75 33.80
N ARG A 34 47.82 2.80 32.87
CA ARG A 34 48.90 1.99 32.28
C ARG A 34 49.89 2.82 31.46
N VAL A 35 49.42 3.83 30.73
CA VAL A 35 50.30 4.68 29.91
C VAL A 35 51.09 5.64 30.79
N THR A 36 50.45 6.29 31.76
CA THR A 36 51.14 7.25 32.66
C THR A 36 52.12 6.57 33.60
N GLU A 37 51.83 5.37 34.09
CA GLU A 37 52.74 4.61 34.97
C GLU A 37 53.96 4.07 34.20
N ASN A 38 53.76 3.52 32.99
CA ASN A 38 54.88 3.11 32.12
C ASN A 38 55.79 4.28 31.72
N VAL A 39 55.21 5.44 31.37
CA VAL A 39 56.00 6.62 30.99
C VAL A 39 56.76 7.16 32.20
N ARG A 40 56.13 7.20 33.38
CA ARG A 40 56.77 7.72 34.60
C ARG A 40 57.93 6.85 35.06
N ASP A 41 57.82 5.52 34.95
CA ASP A 41 58.91 4.60 35.32
C ASP A 41 60.02 4.53 34.26
N SER A 42 59.67 4.63 32.97
CA SER A 42 60.66 4.63 31.88
C SER A 42 61.48 5.93 31.85
N GLU A 43 60.84 7.09 32.02
CA GLU A 43 61.47 8.40 31.85
C GLU A 43 62.21 8.90 33.10
N ARG A 44 61.96 8.33 34.28
CA ARG A 44 62.60 8.80 35.53
C ARG A 44 64.12 8.68 35.49
N THR A 45 64.63 7.57 34.97
CA THR A 45 66.08 7.35 34.83
C THR A 45 66.67 8.25 33.75
N TYR A 46 65.95 8.43 32.64
CA TYR A 46 66.35 9.32 31.56
C TYR A 46 66.43 10.77 32.01
N ALA A 47 65.38 11.28 32.66
CA ALA A 47 65.32 12.64 33.20
C ALA A 47 66.43 12.90 34.24
N PHE A 48 66.79 11.90 35.05
CA PHE A 48 67.90 12.01 35.98
C PHE A 48 69.26 12.13 35.26
N VAL A 49 69.54 11.26 34.28
CA VAL A 49 70.78 11.30 33.50
C VAL A 49 70.88 12.59 32.69
N LEU A 50 69.78 13.04 32.11
CA LEU A 50 69.69 14.30 31.37
C LEU A 50 69.98 15.50 32.29
N ALA A 51 69.44 15.50 33.51
CA ALA A 51 69.72 16.53 34.50
C ALA A 51 71.19 16.56 34.92
N ASP A 52 71.76 15.41 35.25
CA ASP A 52 73.17 15.28 35.63
C ASP A 52 74.11 15.70 34.47
N TYR A 53 73.76 15.36 33.23
CA TYR A 53 74.53 15.76 32.05
C TYR A 53 74.48 17.28 31.81
N LEU A 54 73.29 17.88 31.81
CA LEU A 54 73.12 19.32 31.56
C LEU A 54 73.64 20.19 32.70
N GLN A 55 73.65 19.69 33.94
CA GLN A 55 74.24 20.37 35.09
C GLN A 55 75.75 20.54 34.98
N ARG A 56 76.45 19.62 34.31
CA ARG A 56 77.92 19.67 34.13
C ARG A 56 78.37 20.72 33.13
N HIS A 57 77.46 21.25 32.31
CA HIS A 57 77.73 22.30 31.34
C HIS A 57 77.06 23.62 31.78
N SER A 58 77.74 24.76 31.59
CA SER A 58 77.20 26.08 31.94
C SER A 58 77.38 27.08 30.79
N GLY A 59 76.49 28.06 30.70
CA GLY A 59 76.53 29.09 29.65
C GLY A 59 76.47 28.51 28.22
N ALA A 60 77.35 28.99 27.33
CA ALA A 60 77.39 28.61 25.91
C ALA A 60 77.66 27.11 25.68
N GLU A 61 78.35 26.43 26.60
CA GLU A 61 78.58 24.98 26.50
C GLU A 61 77.30 24.18 26.71
N ARG A 62 76.35 24.71 27.51
CA ARG A 62 75.05 24.06 27.71
C ARG A 62 74.16 24.19 26.48
N GLU A 63 74.17 25.36 25.83
CA GLU A 63 73.44 25.54 24.57
C GLU A 63 73.95 24.59 23.48
N ALA A 64 75.27 24.38 23.41
CA ALA A 64 75.87 23.39 22.51
C ALA A 64 75.50 21.94 22.88
N ALA A 65 75.46 21.61 24.18
CA ALA A 65 75.04 20.30 24.67
C ALA A 65 73.55 20.02 24.37
N ILE A 66 72.68 21.01 24.53
CA ILE A 66 71.26 20.94 24.17
C ILE A 66 71.11 20.77 22.65
N ALA A 67 71.87 21.52 21.85
CA ALA A 67 71.87 21.37 20.40
C ALA A 67 72.34 19.96 19.96
N ALA A 68 73.33 19.40 20.65
CA ALA A 68 73.80 18.04 20.40
C ALA A 68 72.76 16.97 20.78
N LEU A 69 72.05 17.16 21.90
CA LEU A 69 70.93 16.32 22.32
C LEU A 69 69.76 16.40 21.33
N LEU A 70 69.41 17.60 20.86
CA LEU A 70 68.40 17.81 19.82
C LEU A 70 68.80 17.16 18.48
N ALA A 71 70.09 17.07 18.17
CA ALA A 71 70.57 16.42 16.95
C ALA A 71 70.48 14.88 16.99
N HIS A 72 70.40 14.27 18.18
CA HIS A 72 70.42 12.81 18.37
C HIS A 72 69.16 12.26 19.04
N GLY A 73 68.34 13.11 19.64
CA GLY A 73 67.11 12.77 20.35
C GLY A 73 65.85 13.12 19.55
N SER A 74 64.75 12.45 19.88
CA SER A 74 63.41 12.71 19.31
C SER A 74 62.54 13.59 20.22
N GLU A 75 63.10 14.16 21.28
CA GLU A 75 62.42 15.10 22.17
C GLU A 75 62.90 16.52 21.90
N GLY A 76 61.97 17.48 21.96
CA GLY A 76 62.30 18.88 21.89
C GLY A 76 62.64 19.42 23.27
N PHE A 77 63.71 20.20 23.36
CA PHE A 77 64.18 20.86 24.57
C PHE A 77 64.15 22.37 24.38
N SER A 78 63.53 23.07 25.30
CA SER A 78 63.57 24.53 25.37
C SER A 78 64.03 25.00 26.74
N VAL A 79 64.76 26.11 26.75
CA VAL A 79 65.29 26.72 27.98
C VAL A 79 64.30 27.77 28.44
N MET A 80 63.80 27.64 29.67
CA MET A 80 62.86 28.57 30.30
C MET A 80 63.42 29.10 31.62
N THR A 81 62.95 30.26 32.05
CA THR A 81 63.24 30.78 33.39
C THR A 81 62.08 30.51 34.33
N MET A 82 62.34 30.61 35.64
CA MET A 82 61.30 30.45 36.67
C MET A 82 60.11 31.40 36.46
N ARG A 83 60.34 32.57 35.84
CA ARG A 83 59.28 33.54 35.53
C ARG A 83 58.31 33.03 34.45
N ASP A 84 58.82 32.25 33.51
CA ASP A 84 58.06 31.73 32.36
C ASP A 84 57.24 30.48 32.73
N VAL A 85 57.69 29.71 33.73
CA VAL A 85 57.05 28.46 34.15
C VAL A 85 55.94 28.69 35.20
N ILE A 86 56.01 29.75 36.01
CA ILE A 86 54.99 30.09 37.02
C ILE A 86 53.54 30.04 36.49
N PRO A 87 53.18 30.59 35.32
CA PRO A 87 51.81 30.52 34.81
C PRO A 87 51.38 29.14 34.28
N LEU A 88 52.33 28.22 34.08
CA LEU A 88 52.12 26.93 33.41
C LEU A 88 51.91 25.75 34.39
N VAL A 89 52.30 25.91 35.65
CA VAL A 89 52.26 24.84 36.67
C VAL A 89 51.40 25.24 37.88
N GLY A 90 50.77 24.25 38.54
CA GLY A 90 49.97 24.50 39.75
C GLY A 90 50.84 24.82 40.99
N GLU A 91 50.23 25.32 42.07
CA GLU A 91 50.98 25.73 43.28
C GLU A 91 51.84 24.63 43.91
N VAL A 92 51.34 23.38 43.94
CA VAL A 92 52.08 22.22 44.48
C VAL A 92 53.27 21.87 43.57
N GLN A 93 53.05 21.88 42.26
CA GLN A 93 54.08 21.65 41.25
C GLN A 93 55.15 22.75 41.30
N LEU A 94 54.76 24.00 41.53
CA LEU A 94 55.67 25.12 41.69
C LEU A 94 56.53 24.97 42.96
N ALA A 95 55.96 24.46 44.06
CA ALA A 95 56.69 24.17 45.28
C ALA A 95 57.73 23.06 45.07
N ASP A 96 57.38 22.00 44.35
CA ASP A 96 58.31 20.92 44.00
C ASP A 96 59.40 21.39 43.03
N LEU A 97 59.07 22.27 42.07
CA LEU A 97 60.03 22.88 41.16
C LEU A 97 61.06 23.74 41.90
N ARG A 98 60.60 24.55 42.88
CA ARG A 98 61.47 25.33 43.78
C ARG A 98 62.36 24.45 44.65
N ALA A 99 61.89 23.25 44.99
CA ALA A 99 62.66 22.25 45.73
C ALA A 99 63.64 21.45 44.85
N GLY A 100 63.81 21.83 43.57
CA GLY A 100 64.73 21.18 42.64
C GLY A 100 64.26 19.81 42.14
N LYS A 101 62.96 19.50 42.26
CA LYS A 101 62.40 18.23 41.80
C LYS A 101 61.90 18.32 40.36
N LEU A 102 61.94 17.20 39.65
CA LEU A 102 61.29 17.03 38.35
C LEU A 102 59.78 17.22 38.49
N VAL A 103 59.20 18.06 37.63
CA VAL A 103 57.77 18.35 37.65
C VAL A 103 57.15 17.99 36.31
N LEU A 104 56.17 17.10 36.33
CA LEU A 104 55.37 16.76 35.16
C LEU A 104 54.29 17.81 34.93
N SER A 105 54.09 18.21 33.68
CA SER A 105 52.98 19.06 33.26
C SER A 105 51.63 18.39 33.52
N ARG A 106 50.55 19.18 33.54
CA ARG A 106 49.19 18.67 33.76
C ARG A 106 48.74 17.67 32.70
N ASN A 107 49.32 17.72 31.50
CA ASN A 107 49.05 16.76 30.43
C ASN A 107 49.86 15.46 30.55
N THR A 108 50.74 15.33 31.55
CA THR A 108 51.62 14.17 31.82
C THR A 108 52.59 13.81 30.69
N LYS A 109 52.69 14.67 29.67
CA LYS A 109 53.54 14.45 28.49
C LYS A 109 54.78 15.32 28.52
N GLU A 110 54.67 16.53 29.05
CA GLU A 110 55.81 17.45 29.18
C GLU A 110 56.38 17.38 30.60
N TYR A 111 57.69 17.58 30.73
CA TYR A 111 58.34 17.68 32.04
C TYR A 111 59.26 18.89 32.13
N TYR A 112 59.25 19.50 33.32
CA TYR A 112 60.05 20.65 33.70
C TYR A 112 61.15 20.19 34.65
N LEU A 113 62.38 20.42 34.24
CA LEU A 113 63.56 20.00 34.98
C LEU A 113 64.31 21.25 35.47
N PRO A 114 64.28 21.54 36.79
CA PRO A 114 65.00 22.67 37.36
C PRO A 114 66.49 22.35 37.50
N LEU A 115 67.35 23.27 37.08
CA LEU A 115 68.79 23.20 37.30
C LEU A 115 69.22 24.08 38.49
N PRO A 116 70.36 23.77 39.15
CA PRO A 116 70.84 24.50 40.32
C PRO A 116 71.13 25.99 40.09
N ASP A 117 71.27 26.40 38.83
CA ASP A 117 71.52 27.80 38.44
C ASP A 117 70.24 28.61 38.18
N GLY A 118 69.06 28.03 38.46
CA GLY A 118 67.77 28.69 38.32
C GLY A 118 67.17 28.60 36.91
N THR A 119 67.84 27.92 35.99
CA THR A 119 67.32 27.62 34.64
C THR A 119 66.40 26.40 34.70
N ILE A 120 65.33 26.38 33.89
CA ILE A 120 64.43 25.23 33.78
C ILE A 120 64.46 24.72 32.34
N ILE A 121 64.73 23.44 32.17
CA ILE A 121 64.60 22.77 30.88
C ILE A 121 63.17 22.26 30.75
N HIS A 122 62.48 22.71 29.72
CA HIS A 122 61.18 22.17 29.31
C HIS A 122 61.43 21.15 28.19
N ALA A 123 61.24 19.89 28.52
CA ALA A 123 61.24 18.81 27.56
C ALA A 123 59.81 18.53 27.12
N HIS A 124 59.59 18.58 25.81
CA HIS A 124 58.32 18.22 25.20
C HIS A 124 58.56 17.08 24.21
N PRO A 125 57.81 15.96 24.32
CA PRO A 125 57.88 14.91 23.32
C PRO A 125 57.49 15.50 21.96
N ASP A 126 58.20 15.12 20.90
CA ASP A 126 57.73 15.41 19.55
C ASP A 126 56.37 14.71 19.38
N ASP A 127 55.39 15.39 18.78
CA ASP A 127 54.05 14.87 18.54
C ASP A 127 54.12 13.81 17.42
N ALA A 128 54.88 12.75 17.65
CA ALA A 128 54.85 11.53 16.87
C ALA A 128 53.47 10.90 17.12
N VAL A 129 52.52 11.34 16.31
CA VAL A 129 51.16 10.81 16.22
C VAL A 129 51.28 9.29 16.24
N ASN A 130 50.80 8.65 17.31
CA ASN A 130 50.84 7.20 17.46
C ASN A 130 49.98 6.57 16.35
N LEU A 131 50.61 6.26 15.22
CA LEU A 131 49.97 5.73 14.01
C LEU A 131 49.16 4.46 14.33
N SER A 132 49.62 3.66 15.29
CA SER A 132 48.93 2.48 15.81
C SER A 132 47.57 2.78 16.45
N ILE A 133 47.45 3.86 17.22
CA ILE A 133 46.19 4.26 17.88
C ILE A 133 45.20 4.79 16.85
N GLN A 134 45.65 5.59 15.89
CA GLN A 134 44.78 6.10 14.82
C GLN A 134 44.26 4.98 13.93
N VAL A 135 45.10 4.02 13.54
CA VAL A 135 44.69 2.85 12.75
C VAL A 135 43.64 2.03 13.50
N PHE A 136 43.82 1.81 14.82
CA PHE A 136 42.83 1.11 15.63
C PHE A 136 41.50 1.88 15.73
N ALA A 137 41.55 3.20 15.94
CA ALA A 137 40.36 4.04 15.98
C ALA A 137 39.58 4.00 14.66
N TYR A 138 40.27 4.12 13.52
CA TYR A 138 39.65 4.00 12.20
C TYR A 138 39.09 2.60 11.94
N ALA A 139 39.77 1.54 12.40
CA ALA A 139 39.27 0.17 12.28
C ALA A 139 37.96 -0.05 13.05
N VAL A 140 37.83 0.52 14.26
CA VAL A 140 36.59 0.46 15.06
C VAL A 140 35.44 1.19 14.35
N ILE A 141 35.71 2.37 13.79
CA ILE A 141 34.70 3.13 13.02
C ILE A 141 34.30 2.35 11.76
N ALA A 142 35.26 1.80 11.01
CA ALA A 142 35.01 0.99 9.82
C ALA A 142 34.18 -0.27 10.16
N PHE A 143 34.46 -0.93 11.28
CA PHE A 143 33.69 -2.09 11.72
C PHE A 143 32.26 -1.72 12.13
N ALA A 144 32.07 -0.65 12.90
CA ALA A 144 30.76 -0.19 13.34
C ALA A 144 29.87 0.22 12.16
N THR A 145 30.44 0.94 11.18
CA THR A 145 29.75 1.32 9.95
C THR A 145 29.41 0.11 9.09
N LEU A 146 30.34 -0.84 8.91
CA LEU A 146 30.10 -2.09 8.19
C LEU A 146 28.97 -2.91 8.83
N MET A 147 29.00 -3.09 10.15
CA MET A 147 27.94 -3.79 10.90
C MET A 147 26.58 -3.13 10.73
N SER A 148 26.53 -1.79 10.76
CA SER A 148 25.32 -1.01 10.56
C SER A 148 24.69 -1.26 9.18
N VAL A 149 25.53 -1.27 8.13
CA VAL A 149 25.08 -1.58 6.75
C VAL A 149 24.60 -3.02 6.65
N LEU A 150 25.36 -3.99 7.18
CA LEU A 150 25.01 -5.41 7.12
C LEU A 150 23.68 -5.72 7.82
N LEU A 151 23.44 -5.12 9.00
CA LEU A 151 22.16 -5.27 9.70
C LEU A 151 21.00 -4.70 8.88
N TRP A 152 21.16 -3.50 8.31
CA TRP A 152 20.13 -2.90 7.47
C TRP A 152 19.84 -3.76 6.23
N VAL A 153 20.88 -4.24 5.55
CA VAL A 153 20.76 -5.13 4.38
C VAL A 153 20.04 -6.41 4.77
N HIS A 154 20.41 -7.03 5.89
CA HIS A 154 19.77 -8.25 6.38
C HIS A 154 18.27 -8.06 6.61
N TYR A 155 17.87 -7.00 7.33
CA TYR A 155 16.46 -6.72 7.59
C TYR A 155 15.69 -6.39 6.31
N HIS A 156 16.28 -5.61 5.40
CA HIS A 156 15.67 -5.25 4.12
C HIS A 156 15.46 -6.48 3.23
N TRP A 157 16.48 -7.33 3.10
CA TRP A 157 16.43 -8.55 2.28
C TRP A 157 15.47 -9.59 2.84
N ARG A 158 15.35 -9.68 4.17
CA ARG A 158 14.37 -10.56 4.82
C ARG A 158 12.94 -10.15 4.49
N ASP A 159 12.63 -8.85 4.56
CA ASP A 159 11.29 -8.35 4.25
C ASP A 159 10.97 -8.48 2.76
N LEU A 160 11.95 -8.28 1.88
CA LEU A 160 11.79 -8.49 0.44
C LEU A 160 11.48 -9.96 0.10
N ARG A 161 12.20 -10.91 0.72
CA ARG A 161 11.93 -12.35 0.57
C ARG A 161 10.53 -12.75 1.03
N LYS A 162 9.98 -12.10 2.07
CA LYS A 162 8.59 -12.34 2.51
C LYS A 162 7.58 -11.87 1.47
N LEU A 163 7.80 -10.70 0.86
CA LEU A 163 6.95 -10.20 -0.22
C LEU A 163 7.04 -11.10 -1.45
N GLU A 164 8.24 -11.53 -1.82
CA GLU A 164 8.48 -12.47 -2.92
C GLU A 164 7.77 -13.82 -2.68
N ALA A 165 7.91 -14.39 -1.48
CA ALA A 165 7.23 -15.63 -1.13
C ALA A 165 5.70 -15.49 -1.20
N ALA A 166 5.16 -14.36 -0.72
CA ALA A 166 3.73 -14.07 -0.82
C ALA A 166 3.28 -13.94 -2.29
N ALA A 167 4.07 -13.29 -3.14
CA ALA A 167 3.79 -13.15 -4.57
C ALA A 167 3.84 -14.49 -5.30
N ARG A 168 4.84 -15.33 -5.03
CA ARG A 168 4.94 -16.70 -5.60
C ARG A 168 3.79 -17.58 -5.16
N ALA A 169 3.43 -17.57 -3.87
CA ALA A 169 2.29 -18.34 -3.36
C ALA A 169 0.96 -17.87 -3.97
N PHE A 170 0.79 -16.56 -4.15
CA PHE A 170 -0.37 -15.99 -4.85
C PHE A 170 -0.41 -16.44 -6.31
N GLY A 171 0.72 -16.36 -7.03
CA GLY A 171 0.85 -16.84 -8.41
C GLY A 171 0.66 -18.35 -8.58
N ALA A 172 0.93 -19.14 -7.54
CA ALA A 172 0.68 -20.58 -7.52
C ALA A 172 -0.78 -20.96 -7.20
N GLY A 173 -1.68 -19.97 -7.03
CA GLY A 173 -3.11 -20.19 -6.83
C GLY A 173 -3.61 -20.01 -5.39
N SER A 174 -2.74 -19.69 -4.43
CA SER A 174 -3.15 -19.36 -3.06
C SER A 174 -3.60 -17.89 -2.97
N LEU A 175 -4.78 -17.61 -3.54
CA LEU A 175 -5.32 -16.25 -3.72
C LEU A 175 -5.59 -15.50 -2.41
N SER A 176 -5.72 -16.21 -1.29
CA SER A 176 -5.91 -15.63 0.05
C SER A 176 -4.60 -15.18 0.71
N THR A 177 -3.44 -15.47 0.10
CA THR A 177 -2.12 -15.11 0.62
C THR A 177 -1.91 -13.59 0.61
N ARG A 178 -1.35 -13.04 1.70
CA ARG A 178 -1.04 -11.60 1.84
C ARG A 178 0.37 -11.40 2.39
N ALA A 179 1.04 -10.37 1.91
CA ALA A 179 2.33 -9.94 2.42
C ALA A 179 2.14 -9.19 3.75
N ARG A 180 2.46 -9.84 4.87
CA ARG A 180 2.40 -9.24 6.22
C ARG A 180 3.77 -8.70 6.61
N LEU A 181 4.00 -7.40 6.37
CA LEU A 181 5.21 -6.70 6.78
C LEU A 181 4.94 -5.74 7.95
N SER A 182 5.96 -5.48 8.76
CA SER A 182 5.88 -4.49 9.84
C SER A 182 5.73 -3.08 9.28
N ARG A 183 4.97 -2.20 9.97
CA ARG A 183 4.81 -0.78 9.60
C ARG A 183 6.15 -0.02 9.54
N LYS A 184 7.17 -0.50 10.26
CA LYS A 184 8.52 0.09 10.26
C LYS A 184 9.34 -0.29 9.02
N SER A 185 8.89 -1.28 8.24
CA SER A 185 9.58 -1.76 7.05
C SER A 185 9.62 -0.70 5.95
N ASN A 186 10.76 -0.63 5.25
CA ASN A 186 10.95 0.35 4.18
C ASN A 186 10.09 0.07 2.94
N ILE A 187 9.62 -1.17 2.78
CA ILE A 187 8.77 -1.62 1.68
C ILE A 187 7.31 -1.86 2.12
N TYR A 188 6.91 -1.35 3.29
CA TYR A 188 5.55 -1.50 3.79
C TYR A 188 4.50 -0.98 2.80
N ALA A 189 4.71 0.19 2.20
CA ALA A 189 3.82 0.75 1.19
C ALA A 189 3.64 -0.18 -0.03
N LEU A 190 4.73 -0.80 -0.49
CA LEU A 190 4.68 -1.76 -1.60
C LEU A 190 3.89 -3.01 -1.22
N SER A 191 4.05 -3.51 0.01
CA SER A 191 3.23 -4.64 0.48
C SER A 191 1.74 -4.31 0.56
N GLN A 192 1.37 -3.06 0.88
CA GLN A 192 -0.03 -2.62 0.86
C GLN A 192 -0.59 -2.59 -0.57
N GLN A 193 0.17 -2.05 -1.53
CA GLN A 193 -0.21 -2.07 -2.94
C GLN A 193 -0.38 -3.50 -3.47
N PHE A 194 0.55 -4.41 -3.14
CA PHE A 194 0.42 -5.83 -3.46
C PHE A 194 -0.84 -6.44 -2.84
N ASN A 195 -1.12 -6.19 -1.56
CA ASN A 195 -2.29 -6.74 -0.86
C ASN A 195 -3.62 -6.20 -1.40
N GLU A 196 -3.66 -4.94 -1.86
CA GLU A 196 -4.81 -4.35 -2.55
C GLU A 196 -5.04 -5.01 -3.91
N MET A 197 -3.97 -5.14 -4.71
CA MET A 197 -4.03 -5.87 -5.99
C MET A 197 -4.50 -7.31 -5.79
N ALA A 198 -3.94 -8.03 -4.82
CA ALA A 198 -4.31 -9.40 -4.49
C ALA A 198 -5.79 -9.53 -4.09
N ARG A 199 -6.33 -8.57 -3.31
CA ARG A 199 -7.77 -8.52 -2.97
C ARG A 199 -8.65 -8.33 -4.20
N ARG A 200 -8.29 -7.42 -5.10
CA ARG A 200 -9.06 -7.16 -6.32
C ARG A 200 -9.09 -8.38 -7.24
N ILE A 201 -7.93 -9.03 -7.43
CA ILE A 201 -7.83 -10.23 -8.26
C ILE A 201 -8.59 -11.41 -7.62
N GLU A 202 -8.44 -11.65 -6.31
CA GLU A 202 -9.19 -12.70 -5.62
C GLU A 202 -10.71 -12.50 -5.74
N ALA A 203 -11.20 -11.27 -5.52
CA ALA A 203 -12.61 -10.94 -5.68
C ALA A 203 -13.10 -11.14 -7.13
N SER A 204 -12.29 -10.75 -8.12
CA SER A 204 -12.61 -10.95 -9.54
C SER A 204 -12.70 -12.43 -9.91
N ILE A 205 -11.75 -13.25 -9.44
CA ILE A 205 -11.76 -14.69 -9.70
C ILE A 205 -12.95 -15.35 -9.01
N GLN A 206 -13.27 -14.94 -7.79
CA GLN A 206 -14.43 -15.46 -7.07
C GLN A 206 -15.73 -15.13 -7.80
N HIS A 207 -15.90 -13.87 -8.22
CA HIS A 207 -17.04 -13.43 -9.02
C HIS A 207 -17.19 -14.25 -10.32
N GLN A 208 -16.10 -14.47 -11.04
CA GLN A 208 -16.11 -15.30 -12.25
C GLN A 208 -16.52 -16.76 -11.94
N ARG A 209 -16.05 -17.35 -10.84
CA ARG A 209 -16.44 -18.71 -10.44
C ARG A 209 -17.92 -18.80 -10.08
N ASP A 210 -18.42 -17.85 -9.32
CA ASP A 210 -19.82 -17.80 -8.90
C ASP A 210 -20.74 -17.65 -10.13
N MET A 211 -20.35 -16.81 -11.09
CA MET A 211 -21.05 -16.72 -12.38
C MET A 211 -21.04 -18.04 -13.16
N MET A 212 -19.88 -18.69 -13.33
CA MET A 212 -19.79 -19.96 -14.07
C MET A 212 -20.63 -21.07 -13.42
N HIS A 213 -20.66 -21.10 -12.07
CA HIS A 213 -21.53 -22.01 -11.33
C HIS A 213 -23.01 -21.72 -11.59
N GLY A 214 -23.42 -20.45 -11.54
CA GLY A 214 -24.78 -20.02 -11.86
C GLY A 214 -25.20 -20.40 -13.29
N ILE A 215 -24.35 -20.10 -14.29
CA ILE A 215 -24.56 -20.49 -15.70
C ILE A 215 -24.78 -22.01 -15.82
N SER A 216 -23.90 -22.80 -15.21
CA SER A 216 -23.96 -24.26 -15.30
C SER A 216 -25.27 -24.80 -14.70
N HIS A 217 -25.72 -24.22 -13.59
CA HIS A 217 -26.95 -24.64 -12.92
C HIS A 217 -28.20 -24.28 -13.74
N GLU A 218 -28.25 -23.05 -14.26
CA GLU A 218 -29.39 -22.56 -15.04
C GLU A 218 -29.49 -23.22 -16.43
N LEU A 219 -28.37 -23.64 -17.04
CA LEU A 219 -28.39 -24.39 -18.30
C LEU A 219 -28.82 -25.86 -18.11
N LYS A 220 -28.42 -26.50 -17.01
CA LYS A 220 -28.69 -27.93 -16.77
C LYS A 220 -30.18 -28.25 -16.65
N THR A 221 -30.96 -27.33 -16.06
CA THR A 221 -32.40 -27.52 -15.82
C THR A 221 -33.22 -27.59 -17.12
N PRO A 222 -33.17 -26.62 -18.04
CA PRO A 222 -33.86 -26.70 -19.32
C PRO A 222 -33.29 -27.80 -20.23
N LEU A 223 -31.97 -28.07 -20.19
CA LEU A 223 -31.38 -29.17 -20.95
C LEU A 223 -31.99 -30.53 -20.55
N ALA A 224 -32.10 -30.79 -19.24
CA ALA A 224 -32.74 -32.02 -18.74
C ALA A 224 -34.23 -32.10 -19.12
N ARG A 225 -34.94 -30.97 -19.16
CA ARG A 225 -36.33 -30.92 -19.64
C ARG A 225 -36.44 -31.22 -21.13
N LEU A 226 -35.52 -30.72 -21.95
CA LEU A 226 -35.45 -31.03 -23.37
C LEU A 226 -35.17 -32.52 -23.60
N GLU A 227 -34.20 -33.11 -22.89
CA GLU A 227 -33.91 -34.54 -22.97
C GLU A 227 -35.13 -35.39 -22.59
N PHE A 228 -35.83 -35.03 -21.51
CA PHE A 228 -37.06 -35.72 -21.08
C PHE A 228 -38.20 -35.53 -22.09
N GLY A 229 -38.39 -34.32 -22.61
CA GLY A 229 -39.40 -34.02 -23.62
C GLY A 229 -39.16 -34.77 -24.94
N LEU A 230 -37.90 -34.91 -25.36
CA LEU A 230 -37.51 -35.72 -26.51
C LEU A 230 -37.78 -37.21 -26.28
N ALA A 231 -37.47 -37.75 -25.09
CA ALA A 231 -37.78 -39.13 -24.74
C ALA A 231 -39.30 -39.40 -24.75
N LEU A 232 -40.11 -38.43 -24.31
CA LEU A 232 -41.58 -38.53 -24.34
C LEU A 232 -42.17 -38.40 -25.76
N LEU A 233 -41.47 -37.76 -26.70
CA LEU A 233 -41.89 -37.73 -28.12
C LEU A 233 -41.65 -39.06 -28.82
N GLN A 234 -40.73 -39.90 -28.33
CA GLN A 234 -40.51 -41.26 -28.86
C GLN A 234 -41.55 -42.28 -28.39
N SER A 235 -42.50 -41.89 -27.53
CA SER A 235 -43.55 -42.76 -27.00
C SER A 235 -44.84 -42.68 -27.84
N PRO A 236 -45.55 -43.80 -28.13
CA PRO A 236 -46.56 -43.88 -29.21
C PRO A 236 -47.92 -43.17 -28.96
N ASP A 237 -48.04 -42.32 -27.92
CA ASP A 237 -49.32 -41.82 -27.45
C ASP A 237 -49.69 -40.41 -27.96
N ALA A 238 -51.00 -40.22 -28.19
CA ALA A 238 -51.64 -39.02 -28.71
C ALA A 238 -51.37 -37.75 -27.85
N GLY A 239 -50.37 -36.96 -28.26
CA GLY A 239 -50.04 -35.67 -27.64
C GLY A 239 -48.91 -34.91 -28.31
N GLU A 240 -48.49 -35.34 -29.51
CA GLU A 240 -47.30 -34.89 -30.25
C GLU A 240 -47.17 -33.36 -30.32
N ARG A 241 -48.22 -32.66 -30.73
CA ARG A 241 -48.20 -31.21 -30.93
C ARG A 241 -47.98 -30.42 -29.65
N LYS A 242 -48.62 -30.82 -28.54
CA LYS A 242 -48.48 -30.15 -27.23
C LYS A 242 -47.08 -30.37 -26.66
N ARG A 243 -46.52 -31.58 -26.82
CA ARG A 243 -45.13 -31.89 -26.42
C ARG A 243 -44.10 -31.14 -27.27
N GLN A 244 -44.27 -31.09 -28.59
CA GLN A 244 -43.41 -30.30 -29.48
C GLN A 244 -43.46 -28.81 -29.16
N GLN A 245 -44.63 -28.28 -28.79
CA GLN A 245 -44.79 -26.88 -28.40
C GLN A 245 -44.10 -26.59 -27.06
N ALA A 246 -44.16 -27.50 -26.10
CA ALA A 246 -43.40 -27.40 -24.84
C ALA A 246 -41.88 -27.43 -25.10
N LEU A 247 -41.41 -28.33 -25.98
CA LEU A 247 -40.00 -28.41 -26.35
C LEU A 247 -39.51 -27.11 -27.02
N ARG A 248 -40.31 -26.53 -27.92
CA ARG A 248 -40.02 -25.23 -28.55
C ARG A 248 -39.98 -24.08 -27.54
N ALA A 249 -40.81 -24.13 -26.50
CA ALA A 249 -40.77 -23.15 -25.42
C ALA A 249 -39.47 -23.27 -24.60
N ASP A 250 -39.07 -24.49 -24.24
CA ASP A 250 -37.82 -24.76 -23.51
C ASP A 250 -36.57 -24.32 -24.31
N VAL A 251 -36.55 -24.49 -25.64
CA VAL A 251 -35.48 -23.97 -26.52
C VAL A 251 -35.44 -22.44 -26.53
N ARG A 252 -36.60 -21.78 -26.57
CA ARG A 252 -36.67 -20.31 -26.50
C ARG A 252 -36.19 -19.78 -25.14
N GLU A 253 -36.53 -20.48 -24.05
CA GLU A 253 -36.02 -20.17 -22.72
C GLU A 253 -34.49 -20.20 -22.69
N LEU A 254 -33.87 -21.23 -23.29
CA LEU A 254 -32.42 -21.33 -23.41
C LEU A 254 -31.79 -20.20 -24.24
N ASP A 255 -32.42 -19.83 -25.36
CA ASP A 255 -31.95 -18.74 -26.21
C ASP A 255 -31.99 -17.39 -25.48
N ASP A 256 -33.05 -17.15 -24.72
CA ASP A 256 -33.18 -15.97 -23.86
C ASP A 256 -32.09 -15.95 -22.77
N LEU A 257 -31.83 -17.07 -22.10
CA LEU A 257 -30.76 -17.20 -21.11
C LEU A 257 -29.39 -16.88 -21.72
N VAL A 258 -29.06 -17.50 -22.86
CA VAL A 258 -27.78 -17.27 -23.55
C VAL A 258 -27.66 -15.80 -23.95
N THR A 259 -28.73 -15.19 -24.45
CA THR A 259 -28.77 -13.77 -24.83
C THR A 259 -28.56 -12.85 -23.63
N GLU A 260 -29.16 -13.15 -22.47
CA GLU A 260 -28.94 -12.42 -21.22
C GLU A 260 -27.50 -12.55 -20.73
N LEU A 261 -26.93 -13.74 -20.78
CA LEU A 261 -25.53 -14.01 -20.39
C LEU A 261 -24.52 -13.28 -21.27
N LEU A 262 -24.66 -13.37 -22.60
CA LEU A 262 -23.78 -12.68 -23.54
C LEU A 262 -23.86 -11.16 -23.34
N THR A 263 -25.04 -10.66 -22.99
CA THR A 263 -25.23 -9.25 -22.70
C THR A 263 -24.51 -8.85 -21.42
N LEU A 264 -24.72 -9.60 -20.33
CA LEU A 264 -24.05 -9.32 -19.06
C LEU A 264 -22.52 -9.37 -19.22
N SER A 265 -22.00 -10.42 -19.86
CA SER A 265 -20.56 -10.57 -20.14
C SER A 265 -20.00 -9.39 -20.96
N SER A 266 -20.71 -8.99 -22.02
CA SER A 266 -20.30 -7.87 -22.87
C SER A 266 -20.30 -6.54 -22.12
N LEU A 267 -21.23 -6.36 -21.18
CA LEU A 267 -21.27 -5.18 -20.31
C LEU A 267 -20.19 -5.22 -19.22
N GLU A 268 -19.80 -6.40 -18.72
CA GLU A 268 -18.76 -6.56 -17.70
C GLU A 268 -17.35 -6.29 -18.23
N GLN A 269 -17.04 -6.76 -19.44
CA GLN A 269 -15.73 -6.58 -20.08
C GLN A 269 -15.46 -5.12 -20.49
N GLY A 270 -16.47 -4.24 -20.46
CA GLY A 270 -16.33 -2.85 -20.88
C GLY A 270 -16.03 -2.69 -22.37
N GLU A 271 -16.14 -3.78 -23.15
CA GLU A 271 -15.81 -3.80 -24.58
C GLU A 271 -16.84 -3.04 -25.44
N ARG A 272 -18.04 -2.78 -24.92
CA ARG A 272 -19.02 -1.92 -25.60
C ARG A 272 -18.70 -0.46 -25.32
N HIS A 273 -18.23 0.26 -26.34
CA HIS A 273 -18.44 1.71 -26.41
C HIS A 273 -19.94 1.97 -26.31
N LEU A 274 -20.34 2.80 -25.36
CA LEU A 274 -21.72 3.28 -25.26
C LEU A 274 -22.05 4.05 -26.53
N ALA A 275 -23.14 3.69 -27.20
CA ALA A 275 -23.64 4.47 -28.32
C ALA A 275 -24.46 5.64 -27.75
N LEU A 276 -23.77 6.63 -27.18
CA LEU A 276 -24.39 7.79 -26.54
C LEU A 276 -25.07 8.66 -27.60
N VAL A 277 -26.38 8.81 -27.47
CA VAL A 277 -27.19 9.66 -28.35
C VAL A 277 -28.12 10.50 -27.50
N LYS A 278 -28.35 11.74 -27.93
CA LYS A 278 -29.37 12.61 -27.34
C LYS A 278 -30.77 12.10 -27.70
N VAL A 279 -31.51 11.63 -26.71
CA VAL A 279 -32.83 11.00 -26.90
C VAL A 279 -33.92 11.76 -26.16
N SER A 280 -35.12 11.80 -26.76
CA SER A 280 -36.32 12.31 -26.11
C SER A 280 -36.78 11.31 -25.04
N VAL A 281 -36.88 11.76 -23.79
CA VAL A 281 -37.23 10.87 -22.67
C VAL A 281 -38.66 10.35 -22.81
N SER A 282 -39.60 11.18 -23.30
CA SER A 282 -40.98 10.74 -23.53
C SER A 282 -41.07 9.67 -24.61
N GLU A 283 -40.38 9.86 -25.75
CA GLU A 283 -40.40 8.89 -26.86
C GLU A 283 -39.76 7.55 -26.45
N LEU A 284 -38.70 7.60 -25.64
CA LEU A 284 -38.07 6.39 -25.09
C LEU A 284 -39.06 5.60 -24.22
N LEU A 285 -39.77 6.28 -23.32
CA LEU A 285 -40.74 5.65 -22.43
C LEU A 285 -41.95 5.11 -23.20
N ASP A 286 -42.45 5.86 -24.18
CA ASP A 286 -43.57 5.44 -25.04
C ASP A 286 -43.19 4.22 -25.88
N SER A 287 -41.98 4.19 -26.44
CA SER A 287 -41.46 3.04 -27.19
C SER A 287 -41.36 1.79 -26.31
N VAL A 288 -40.84 1.93 -25.09
CA VAL A 288 -40.77 0.84 -24.12
C VAL A 288 -42.17 0.37 -23.74
N ALA A 289 -43.09 1.28 -23.42
CA ALA A 289 -44.47 0.94 -23.07
C ALA A 289 -45.21 0.23 -24.20
N ALA A 290 -45.03 0.67 -25.44
CA ALA A 290 -45.59 0.02 -26.62
C ALA A 290 -45.09 -1.43 -26.76
N SER A 291 -43.79 -1.67 -26.54
CA SER A 291 -43.18 -3.00 -26.68
C SER A 291 -43.65 -4.04 -25.66
N VAL A 292 -44.19 -3.62 -24.51
CA VAL A 292 -44.72 -4.50 -23.45
C VAL A 292 -46.24 -4.49 -23.36
N SER A 293 -46.92 -3.72 -24.21
CA SER A 293 -48.36 -3.51 -24.15
C SER A 293 -49.15 -4.83 -24.24
N HIS A 294 -48.73 -5.75 -25.11
CA HIS A 294 -49.33 -7.08 -25.24
C HIS A 294 -49.09 -7.94 -24.00
N ASP A 295 -47.84 -8.03 -23.52
CA ASP A 295 -47.50 -8.82 -22.33
C ASP A 295 -48.28 -8.35 -21.08
N VAL A 296 -48.41 -7.03 -20.90
CA VAL A 296 -49.17 -6.42 -19.80
C VAL A 296 -50.65 -6.74 -19.92
N ALA A 297 -51.22 -6.67 -21.13
CA ALA A 297 -52.62 -6.96 -21.38
C ALA A 297 -52.96 -8.45 -21.18
N ASP A 298 -52.09 -9.36 -21.61
CA ASP A 298 -52.25 -10.82 -21.43
C ASP A 298 -52.28 -11.21 -19.94
N HIS A 299 -51.62 -10.44 -19.09
CA HIS A 299 -51.64 -10.60 -17.63
C HIS A 299 -52.74 -9.80 -16.93
N THR A 300 -53.65 -9.13 -17.66
CA THR A 300 -54.72 -8.28 -17.11
C THR A 300 -54.22 -7.15 -16.19
N LEU A 301 -53.00 -6.67 -16.44
CA LEU A 301 -52.36 -5.60 -15.67
C LEU A 301 -52.55 -4.25 -16.36
N THR A 302 -52.40 -3.15 -15.61
CA THR A 302 -52.40 -1.78 -16.15
C THR A 302 -51.02 -1.15 -16.05
N LEU A 303 -50.47 -0.65 -17.15
CA LEU A 303 -49.22 0.12 -17.17
C LEU A 303 -49.53 1.62 -17.31
N ALA A 304 -49.18 2.41 -16.29
CA ALA A 304 -49.29 3.86 -16.31
C ALA A 304 -47.93 4.51 -16.56
N VAL A 305 -47.81 5.28 -17.65
CA VAL A 305 -46.59 6.02 -17.99
C VAL A 305 -46.74 7.48 -17.57
N THR A 306 -45.75 8.04 -16.89
CA THR A 306 -45.78 9.45 -16.45
C THR A 306 -44.42 10.11 -16.60
N VAL A 307 -44.35 11.20 -17.35
CA VAL A 307 -43.16 12.05 -17.46
C VAL A 307 -43.44 13.33 -16.70
N ALA A 308 -42.90 13.46 -15.48
CA ALA A 308 -43.16 14.60 -14.60
C ALA A 308 -41.85 15.19 -14.09
N GLY A 309 -41.51 16.39 -14.56
CA GLY A 309 -40.31 17.10 -14.17
C GLY A 309 -39.00 16.46 -14.66
N ALA A 310 -39.06 15.55 -15.64
CA ALA A 310 -37.88 15.01 -16.31
C ALA A 310 -37.31 16.00 -17.35
N PRO A 311 -36.01 15.94 -17.67
CA PRO A 311 -35.46 16.68 -18.80
C PRO A 311 -36.11 16.19 -20.11
N THR A 312 -36.38 17.10 -21.05
CA THR A 312 -36.96 16.75 -22.37
C THR A 312 -36.04 15.80 -23.13
N TYR A 313 -34.73 16.05 -23.07
CA TYR A 313 -33.69 15.25 -23.71
C TYR A 313 -32.65 14.78 -22.69
N HIS A 314 -32.11 13.59 -22.89
CA HIS A 314 -31.00 13.05 -22.11
C HIS A 314 -30.01 12.32 -23.03
N VAL A 315 -28.73 12.31 -22.69
CA VAL A 315 -27.69 11.60 -23.45
C VAL A 315 -27.47 10.24 -22.80
N CYS A 316 -27.81 9.17 -23.51
CA CYS A 316 -27.61 7.80 -23.07
C CYS A 316 -27.55 6.83 -24.26
N ASP A 317 -27.27 5.55 -24.01
CA ASP A 317 -27.49 4.50 -25.00
C ASP A 317 -28.96 4.03 -24.91
N PRO A 318 -29.83 4.41 -25.87
CA PRO A 318 -31.26 4.11 -25.79
C PRO A 318 -31.54 2.61 -25.80
N LYS A 319 -30.72 1.79 -26.48
CA LYS A 319 -30.95 0.34 -26.56
C LYS A 319 -30.71 -0.31 -25.20
N LEU A 320 -29.63 0.08 -24.52
CA LEU A 320 -29.32 -0.44 -23.20
C LEU A 320 -30.30 0.05 -22.14
N VAL A 321 -30.67 1.33 -22.17
CA VAL A 321 -31.65 1.90 -21.23
C VAL A 321 -33.04 1.28 -21.45
N ALA A 322 -33.51 1.15 -22.69
CA ALA A 322 -34.78 0.48 -23.00
C ALA A 322 -34.75 -0.97 -22.49
N ARG A 323 -33.64 -1.69 -22.68
CA ARG A 323 -33.50 -3.06 -22.18
C ARG A 323 -33.56 -3.15 -20.65
N ALA A 324 -32.92 -2.21 -19.94
CA ALA A 324 -33.02 -2.14 -18.48
C ALA A 324 -34.47 -1.91 -18.04
N LEU A 325 -35.20 -0.98 -18.68
CA LEU A 325 -36.61 -0.75 -18.39
C LEU A 325 -37.48 -1.98 -18.69
N LEU A 326 -37.23 -2.66 -19.82
CA LEU A 326 -37.94 -3.89 -20.17
C LEU A 326 -37.73 -4.98 -19.12
N ASN A 327 -36.50 -5.15 -18.61
CA ASN A 327 -36.23 -6.10 -17.54
C ASN A 327 -36.96 -5.74 -16.24
N LEU A 328 -37.02 -4.45 -15.89
CA LEU A 328 -37.78 -3.99 -14.71
C LEU A 328 -39.28 -4.20 -14.87
N ILE A 329 -39.85 -3.90 -16.04
CA ILE A 329 -41.28 -4.07 -16.31
C ILE A 329 -41.63 -5.55 -16.36
N ARG A 330 -40.84 -6.40 -17.02
CA ARG A 330 -41.06 -7.86 -17.02
C ARG A 330 -40.95 -8.47 -15.63
N ASN A 331 -40.07 -7.94 -14.79
CA ASN A 331 -40.03 -8.33 -13.38
C ASN A 331 -41.33 -7.92 -12.69
N SER A 332 -41.79 -6.69 -12.93
CA SER A 332 -43.02 -6.16 -12.36
C SER A 332 -44.26 -6.95 -12.83
N THR A 333 -44.38 -7.32 -14.11
CA THR A 333 -45.52 -8.10 -14.62
C THR A 333 -45.64 -9.49 -13.98
N ARG A 334 -44.52 -10.07 -13.52
CA ARG A 334 -44.54 -11.36 -12.82
C ARG A 334 -45.10 -11.24 -11.39
N TYR A 335 -44.85 -10.13 -10.70
CA TYR A 335 -45.13 -10.01 -9.26
C TYR A 335 -46.26 -9.04 -8.92
N ALA A 336 -46.62 -8.13 -9.84
CA ALA A 336 -47.72 -7.19 -9.67
C ALA A 336 -49.06 -7.93 -9.54
N HIS A 337 -49.97 -7.32 -8.78
CA HIS A 337 -51.34 -7.81 -8.66
C HIS A 337 -52.24 -7.18 -9.71
N ARG A 338 -52.13 -5.88 -9.95
CA ARG A 338 -53.01 -5.13 -10.87
C ARG A 338 -52.30 -4.03 -11.63
N SER A 339 -51.32 -3.37 -11.05
CA SER A 339 -50.83 -2.09 -11.58
C SER A 339 -49.31 -1.96 -11.55
N ILE A 340 -48.79 -1.40 -12.64
CA ILE A 340 -47.37 -1.04 -12.82
C ILE A 340 -47.31 0.44 -13.21
N SER A 341 -46.41 1.20 -12.59
CA SER A 341 -46.12 2.59 -12.96
C SER A 341 -44.70 2.71 -13.51
N LEU A 342 -44.58 3.35 -14.68
CA LEU A 342 -43.31 3.78 -15.26
C LEU A 342 -43.25 5.31 -15.20
N ARG A 343 -42.30 5.86 -14.46
CA ARG A 343 -42.15 7.30 -14.26
C ARG A 343 -40.75 7.79 -14.62
N ALA A 344 -40.68 8.92 -15.32
CA ALA A 344 -39.45 9.69 -15.49
C ALA A 344 -39.53 11.00 -14.69
N SER A 345 -38.45 11.36 -14.00
CA SER A 345 -38.31 12.61 -13.26
C SER A 345 -36.86 13.11 -13.28
N SER A 346 -36.63 14.38 -12.95
CA SER A 346 -35.27 14.91 -12.76
C SER A 346 -34.79 14.70 -11.34
N GLY A 347 -33.56 14.18 -11.22
CA GLY A 347 -32.83 14.03 -9.96
C GLY A 347 -31.85 15.19 -9.73
N ALA A 348 -31.11 15.10 -8.62
CA ALA A 348 -30.10 16.09 -8.28
C ALA A 348 -29.05 16.24 -9.40
N GLY A 349 -28.58 17.47 -9.62
CA GLY A 349 -27.51 17.77 -10.57
C GLY A 349 -27.87 17.52 -12.04
N GLY A 350 -29.16 17.52 -12.41
CA GLY A 350 -29.60 17.30 -13.79
C GLY A 350 -29.62 15.82 -14.22
N SER A 351 -29.60 14.90 -13.26
CA SER A 351 -29.74 13.47 -13.53
C SER A 351 -31.16 13.11 -13.98
N LEU A 352 -31.29 12.06 -14.79
CA LEU A 352 -32.55 11.44 -15.16
C LEU A 352 -32.84 10.27 -14.21
N VAL A 353 -33.98 10.30 -13.55
CA VAL A 353 -34.43 9.22 -12.66
C VAL A 353 -35.61 8.50 -13.31
N LEU A 354 -35.40 7.24 -13.66
CA LEU A 354 -36.39 6.34 -14.21
C LEU A 354 -36.86 5.39 -13.11
N THR A 355 -38.15 5.44 -12.80
CA THR A 355 -38.77 4.68 -11.72
C THR A 355 -39.77 3.68 -12.28
N VAL A 356 -39.67 2.41 -11.85
CA VAL A 356 -40.66 1.37 -12.10
C VAL A 356 -41.20 0.90 -10.76
N GLU A 357 -42.51 0.99 -10.58
CA GLU A 357 -43.19 0.64 -9.33
C GLU A 357 -44.33 -0.36 -9.59
N ASP A 358 -44.44 -1.38 -8.74
CA ASP A 358 -45.52 -2.37 -8.78
C ASP A 358 -46.31 -2.43 -7.46
N ASP A 359 -47.49 -3.05 -7.51
CA ASP A 359 -48.38 -3.30 -6.36
C ASP A 359 -48.25 -4.73 -5.81
N GLY A 360 -47.12 -5.40 -6.05
CA GLY A 360 -46.86 -6.76 -5.60
C GLY A 360 -46.42 -6.87 -4.13
N PRO A 361 -45.82 -8.01 -3.70
CA PRO A 361 -45.40 -8.23 -2.32
C PRO A 361 -44.15 -7.44 -1.88
N GLY A 362 -43.47 -6.78 -2.83
CA GLY A 362 -42.22 -6.07 -2.58
C GLY A 362 -41.04 -7.00 -2.26
N ILE A 363 -39.92 -6.41 -1.80
CA ILE A 363 -38.70 -7.16 -1.45
C ILE A 363 -38.24 -6.81 -0.03
N PRO A 364 -37.97 -7.82 0.82
CA PRO A 364 -37.44 -7.61 2.17
C PRO A 364 -36.15 -6.78 2.17
N ALA A 365 -36.00 -5.90 3.17
CA ALA A 365 -34.86 -4.98 3.25
C ALA A 365 -33.50 -5.66 3.21
N ALA A 366 -33.39 -6.87 3.79
CA ALA A 366 -32.15 -7.66 3.82
C ALA A 366 -31.68 -8.09 2.41
N ASP A 367 -32.59 -8.25 1.47
CA ASP A 367 -32.29 -8.79 0.15
C ASP A 367 -32.21 -7.71 -0.95
N ARG A 368 -32.61 -6.47 -0.66
CA ARG A 368 -32.67 -5.37 -1.65
C ARG A 368 -31.36 -5.08 -2.37
N VAL A 369 -30.22 -5.35 -1.74
CA VAL A 369 -28.90 -5.19 -2.37
C VAL A 369 -28.53 -6.43 -3.19
N ARG A 370 -28.86 -7.62 -2.67
CA ARG A 370 -28.48 -8.91 -3.23
C ARG A 370 -29.31 -9.31 -4.45
N VAL A 371 -30.54 -8.79 -4.59
CA VAL A 371 -31.39 -9.05 -5.78
C VAL A 371 -30.79 -8.54 -7.10
N PHE A 372 -29.79 -7.67 -7.04
CA PHE A 372 -29.04 -7.24 -8.23
C PHE A 372 -27.79 -8.09 -8.51
N GLU A 373 -27.51 -9.11 -7.69
CA GLU A 373 -26.45 -10.08 -7.95
C GLU A 373 -26.92 -11.07 -9.05
N PRO A 374 -26.05 -11.45 -10.01
CA PRO A 374 -26.40 -12.44 -11.03
C PRO A 374 -26.88 -13.74 -10.40
N PHE A 375 -27.93 -14.34 -10.99
CA PHE A 375 -28.54 -15.61 -10.55
C PHE A 375 -29.17 -15.60 -9.14
N HIS A 376 -29.24 -14.44 -8.48
CA HIS A 376 -29.85 -14.34 -7.16
C HIS A 376 -31.38 -14.34 -7.26
N ARG A 377 -32.03 -15.25 -6.53
CA ARG A 377 -33.50 -15.38 -6.44
C ARG A 377 -33.93 -15.48 -4.98
N LEU A 378 -35.02 -14.81 -4.62
CA LEU A 378 -35.56 -14.80 -3.24
C LEU A 378 -36.15 -16.16 -2.85
N ASP A 379 -36.89 -16.80 -3.76
CA ASP A 379 -37.48 -18.13 -3.55
C ASP A 379 -36.88 -19.14 -4.55
N SER A 380 -36.12 -20.10 -4.03
CA SER A 380 -35.50 -21.18 -4.80
C SER A 380 -36.45 -22.36 -5.07
N SER A 381 -37.61 -22.40 -4.39
CA SER A 381 -38.42 -23.63 -4.22
C SER A 381 -39.84 -23.59 -4.80
N ARG A 382 -40.35 -22.44 -5.23
CA ARG A 382 -41.69 -22.32 -5.82
C ARG A 382 -41.63 -21.60 -7.17
N ASP A 383 -42.20 -22.24 -8.17
CA ASP A 383 -42.36 -21.78 -9.55
C ASP A 383 -41.10 -21.74 -10.44
N ARG A 384 -40.54 -22.92 -10.73
CA ARG A 384 -39.65 -23.14 -11.90
C ARG A 384 -40.38 -23.04 -13.25
N HIS A 385 -41.71 -22.93 -13.26
CA HIS A 385 -42.51 -22.91 -14.49
C HIS A 385 -42.89 -21.51 -14.97
N THR A 386 -42.69 -20.47 -14.16
CA THR A 386 -43.04 -19.08 -14.52
C THR A 386 -41.86 -18.11 -14.38
N GLY A 387 -40.67 -18.55 -13.95
CA GLY A 387 -39.61 -17.71 -13.35
C GLY A 387 -38.28 -17.66 -14.12
N GLY A 388 -37.84 -16.46 -14.53
CA GLY A 388 -36.62 -16.19 -15.30
C GLY A 388 -35.32 -16.33 -14.50
N PHE A 389 -34.19 -16.20 -15.20
CA PHE A 389 -32.87 -16.72 -14.77
C PHE A 389 -32.15 -15.92 -13.68
N GLY A 390 -32.76 -14.88 -13.11
CA GLY A 390 -32.11 -14.02 -12.12
C GLY A 390 -30.99 -13.12 -12.69
N LEU A 391 -30.91 -12.97 -14.01
CA LEU A 391 -29.95 -12.08 -14.68
C LEU A 391 -30.50 -10.70 -14.98
N GLY A 392 -31.83 -10.56 -15.09
CA GLY A 392 -32.50 -9.32 -15.49
C GLY A 392 -32.12 -8.11 -14.63
N LEU A 393 -32.18 -8.23 -13.30
CA LEU A 393 -31.82 -7.14 -12.38
C LEU A 393 -30.31 -6.86 -12.36
N ALA A 394 -29.46 -7.88 -12.54
CA ALA A 394 -28.03 -7.69 -12.69
C ALA A 394 -27.69 -6.87 -13.96
N ILE A 395 -28.38 -7.13 -15.07
CA ILE A 395 -28.27 -6.34 -16.30
C ILE A 395 -28.71 -4.89 -16.04
N VAL A 396 -29.83 -4.66 -15.34
CA VAL A 396 -30.29 -3.30 -15.00
C VAL A 396 -29.22 -2.54 -14.22
N ARG A 397 -28.67 -3.14 -13.17
CA ARG A 397 -27.61 -2.52 -12.37
C ARG A 397 -26.37 -2.24 -13.19
N ARG A 398 -25.98 -3.17 -14.07
CA ARG A 398 -24.81 -2.95 -14.92
C ARG A 398 -25.04 -1.82 -15.93
N VAL A 399 -26.21 -1.75 -16.54
CA VAL A 399 -26.60 -0.64 -17.44
C VAL A 399 -26.56 0.70 -16.70
N ALA A 400 -27.04 0.79 -15.46
CA ALA A 400 -26.94 2.02 -14.69
C ALA A 400 -25.48 2.41 -14.42
N LEU A 401 -24.65 1.45 -13.99
CA LEU A 401 -23.24 1.67 -13.63
C LEU A 401 -22.37 2.12 -14.81
N ILE A 402 -22.53 1.51 -15.99
CA ILE A 402 -21.76 1.92 -17.18
C ILE A 402 -22.13 3.33 -17.65
N HIS A 403 -23.35 3.80 -17.38
CA HIS A 403 -23.78 5.17 -17.62
C HIS A 403 -23.35 6.14 -16.50
N GLY A 404 -22.51 5.71 -15.56
CA GLY A 404 -22.07 6.50 -14.41
C GLY A 404 -23.12 6.66 -13.30
N GLY A 405 -24.24 5.94 -13.41
CA GLY A 405 -25.38 6.00 -12.52
C GLY A 405 -25.43 4.86 -11.50
N ASP A 406 -26.62 4.68 -10.91
CA ASP A 406 -26.90 3.62 -9.93
C ASP A 406 -28.38 3.21 -10.00
N VAL A 407 -28.68 1.99 -9.54
CA VAL A 407 -30.06 1.52 -9.37
C VAL A 407 -30.32 1.16 -7.93
N ARG A 408 -31.46 1.60 -7.40
CA ARG A 408 -31.88 1.33 -6.03
C ARG A 408 -33.27 0.73 -6.00
N LEU A 409 -33.51 -0.02 -4.94
CA LEU A 409 -34.80 -0.60 -4.66
C LEU A 409 -35.31 -0.09 -3.32
N ASP A 410 -36.55 0.37 -3.31
CA ASP A 410 -37.25 0.80 -2.12
C ASP A 410 -38.67 0.20 -2.06
N SER A 411 -39.36 0.42 -0.95
CA SER A 411 -40.79 0.15 -0.85
C SER A 411 -41.57 1.14 -1.71
N GLY A 412 -42.44 0.61 -2.57
CA GLY A 412 -43.39 1.40 -3.34
C GLY A 412 -44.45 2.06 -2.45
N SER A 413 -45.02 3.13 -2.96
CA SER A 413 -46.22 3.77 -2.42
C SER A 413 -47.43 2.82 -2.40
N TRP A 414 -47.45 1.82 -3.28
CA TRP A 414 -48.46 0.75 -3.31
C TRP A 414 -48.13 -0.47 -2.44
N GLY A 415 -47.02 -0.42 -1.68
CA GLY A 415 -46.56 -1.54 -0.84
C GLY A 415 -45.69 -2.57 -1.57
N GLY A 416 -45.63 -2.52 -2.90
CA GLY A 416 -44.77 -3.39 -3.72
C GLY A 416 -43.34 -2.89 -3.90
N ALA A 417 -42.68 -3.29 -4.98
CA ALA A 417 -41.30 -2.92 -5.25
C ALA A 417 -41.22 -1.61 -6.04
N ARG A 418 -40.30 -0.72 -5.66
CA ARG A 418 -39.98 0.52 -6.39
C ARG A 418 -38.52 0.55 -6.80
N PHE A 419 -38.28 0.29 -8.08
CA PHE A 419 -36.96 0.36 -8.69
C PHE A 419 -36.69 1.77 -9.20
N MET A 420 -35.58 2.38 -8.78
CA MET A 420 -35.16 3.72 -9.19
C MET A 420 -33.79 3.66 -9.84
N MET A 421 -33.74 3.81 -11.17
CA MET A 421 -32.51 3.90 -11.94
C MET A 421 -32.17 5.37 -12.16
N THR A 422 -31.00 5.80 -11.67
CA THR A 422 -30.51 7.18 -11.82
C THR A 422 -29.40 7.21 -12.86
N LEU A 423 -29.53 8.07 -13.86
CA LEU A 423 -28.54 8.30 -14.91
C LEU A 423 -28.04 9.76 -14.79
N PRO A 424 -26.75 9.99 -14.50
CA PRO A 424 -26.19 11.34 -14.45
C PRO A 424 -26.16 11.96 -15.86
N PRO A 425 -26.13 13.30 -15.98
CA PRO A 425 -25.93 13.93 -17.26
C PRO A 425 -24.54 13.54 -17.81
N MET A 426 -24.52 12.97 -19.01
CA MET A 426 -23.26 12.76 -19.75
C MET A 426 -23.04 13.88 -20.75
N PRO A 427 -21.78 14.30 -20.96
CA PRO A 427 -21.45 15.28 -21.97
C PRO A 427 -21.86 14.77 -23.35
N ASP A 428 -22.49 15.64 -24.14
CA ASP A 428 -22.81 15.37 -25.54
C ASP A 428 -21.49 15.28 -26.29
N GLU A 429 -21.15 14.11 -26.89
CA GLU A 429 -19.90 13.90 -27.63
C GLU A 429 -19.70 14.94 -28.75
N ALA A 430 -20.79 15.59 -29.21
CA ALA A 430 -20.75 16.72 -30.14
C ALA A 430 -20.09 18.01 -29.58
N THR A 431 -19.72 18.05 -28.29
CA THR A 431 -19.12 19.23 -27.64
C THR A 431 -17.62 19.08 -27.36
N VAL A 432 -17.00 17.96 -27.73
CA VAL A 432 -15.58 17.64 -27.42
C VAL A 432 -14.71 17.51 -28.70
N ALA A 433 -15.21 17.96 -29.85
CA ALA A 433 -14.43 18.02 -31.10
C ALA A 433 -13.71 19.35 -31.29
#